data_AF-S2FJA5-F1
#
_entry.id   AF-S2FJA5-F1
#
_cell.length_a   1.000
_cell.length_b   1.000
_cell.length_c   1.000
_cell.angle_alpha   90.00
_cell.angle_beta   90.00
_cell.angle_gamma   90.00
#
_symmetry.space_group_name_H-M   'P 1'
#
loop_
_entity.id
_entity.type
_entity.pdbx_description
1 polymer ?
#
loop_
_entity_poly.entity_id
_entity_poly.type
_entity_poly.pdbx_seq_one_letter_code
_entity_poly.pdbx_strand_id
1 'polypeptide(L)'
;MRYLKITAQDRSANGRADTVLLHFFEETNGAEDRLVHKAYALDITADGKVDFQVGDVNNDGKENTKDERLLKSFADAFLRLNWFNRGTTWERYLKIFTEDFARDGSPDTVRLHFHEGVGKPSDQSIAYTASAYDTNNDGKLDWLVNYDMNNDGNQDAVDQQLVMVLSTTYVKFNWR
;
A
#
# COMPACT_ATOMS: atom_id res chain seq x y z
N MET A 1 -11.90 4.38 11.33
CA MET A 1 -10.71 3.58 11.02
C MET A 1 -9.86 4.36 10.02
N ARG A 2 -8.53 4.33 10.13
CA ARG A 2 -7.66 4.91 9.09
C ARG A 2 -7.12 3.83 8.17
N TYR A 3 -6.98 4.17 6.89
CA TYR A 3 -6.41 3.28 5.89
C TYR A 3 -5.68 4.08 4.82
N LEU A 4 -4.76 3.43 4.13
CA LEU A 4 -4.10 3.98 2.96
C LEU A 4 -4.69 3.34 1.70
N LYS A 5 -5.06 4.17 0.72
CA LYS A 5 -5.44 3.74 -0.64
C LYS A 5 -4.29 4.04 -1.59
N ILE A 6 -3.79 3.01 -2.27
CA ILE A 6 -2.67 3.10 -3.20
C ILE A 6 -3.12 2.77 -4.61
N THR A 7 -2.72 3.61 -5.56
CA THR A 7 -3.00 3.40 -6.99
C THR A 7 -1.70 3.54 -7.78
N ALA A 8 -1.38 2.55 -8.61
CA ALA A 8 -0.33 2.67 -9.61
C ALA A 8 -0.91 2.93 -11.00
N GLN A 9 -0.21 3.73 -11.79
CA GLN A 9 -0.63 4.19 -13.12
C GLN A 9 0.54 4.09 -14.11
N ASP A 10 0.25 3.57 -15.30
CA ASP A 10 1.10 3.65 -16.50
C ASP A 10 0.69 4.90 -17.29
N ARG A 11 1.27 6.05 -16.95
CA ARG A 11 0.93 7.34 -17.57
C ARG A 11 1.69 7.57 -18.88
N SER A 12 2.85 6.95 -19.03
CA SER A 12 3.70 7.00 -20.22
C SER A 12 3.26 6.02 -21.32
N ALA A 13 2.30 5.14 -21.04
CA ALA A 13 1.77 4.12 -21.94
C ALA A 13 2.83 3.13 -22.44
N ASN A 14 3.81 2.81 -21.58
CA ASN A 14 4.90 1.88 -21.90
C ASN A 14 4.63 0.43 -21.43
N GLY A 15 3.46 0.19 -20.82
CA GLY A 15 3.06 -1.12 -20.30
C GLY A 15 3.55 -1.40 -18.88
N ARG A 16 4.11 -0.40 -18.18
CA ARG A 16 4.56 -0.48 -16.79
C ARG A 16 4.05 0.73 -16.01
N ALA A 17 3.77 0.54 -14.73
CA ALA A 17 3.46 1.67 -13.88
C ALA A 17 4.68 2.58 -13.72
N ASP A 18 4.46 3.88 -13.88
CA ASP A 18 5.48 4.93 -13.68
C ASP A 18 5.09 5.90 -12.56
N THR A 19 3.88 5.77 -12.03
CA THR A 19 3.32 6.66 -11.01
C THR A 19 2.65 5.85 -9.92
N VAL A 20 3.02 6.07 -8.66
CA VAL A 20 2.35 5.51 -7.48
C VAL A 20 1.76 6.65 -6.64
N LEU A 21 0.47 6.57 -6.36
CA LEU A 21 -0.28 7.57 -5.60
C LEU A 21 -0.73 6.98 -4.27
N LEU A 22 -0.40 7.63 -3.17
CA LEU A 22 -0.75 7.25 -1.81
C LEU A 22 -1.77 8.26 -1.27
N HIS A 23 -2.95 7.77 -0.90
CA HIS A 23 -4.03 8.57 -0.33
C HIS A 23 -4.39 8.08 1.07
N PHE A 24 -4.14 8.92 2.07
CA PHE A 24 -4.36 8.62 3.48
C PHE A 24 -5.79 8.99 3.87
N PHE A 25 -6.62 8.01 4.17
CA PHE A 25 -8.04 8.17 4.45
C PHE A 25 -8.39 7.89 5.92
N GLU A 26 -9.38 8.62 6.42
CA GLU A 26 -10.09 8.34 7.67
C GLU A 26 -11.56 8.03 7.35
N GLU A 27 -11.98 6.80 7.63
CA GLU A 27 -13.36 6.36 7.42
C GLU A 27 -14.33 7.16 8.28
N THR A 28 -15.42 7.60 7.66
CA THR A 28 -16.49 8.33 8.33
C THR A 28 -17.79 7.52 8.24
N ASN A 29 -18.38 7.21 9.38
CA ASN A 29 -19.61 6.42 9.44
C ASN A 29 -20.75 7.13 8.71
N GLY A 30 -21.35 6.45 7.72
CA GLY A 30 -22.49 6.96 6.96
C GLY A 30 -22.19 8.10 6.00
N ALA A 31 -20.91 8.41 5.73
CA ALA A 31 -20.49 9.44 4.80
C ALA A 31 -19.35 8.96 3.88
N GLU A 32 -18.90 9.84 2.99
CA GLU A 32 -17.67 9.63 2.24
C GLU A 32 -16.46 9.69 3.17
N ASP A 33 -15.47 8.84 2.89
CA ASP A 33 -14.27 8.75 3.72
C ASP A 33 -13.40 10.00 3.49
N ARG A 34 -12.86 10.55 4.58
CA ARG A 34 -12.14 11.82 4.53
C ARG A 34 -10.70 11.58 4.09
N LEU A 35 -10.31 12.19 2.98
CA LEU A 35 -8.90 12.26 2.58
C LEU A 35 -8.16 13.26 3.48
N VAL A 36 -7.16 12.77 4.20
CA VAL A 36 -6.38 13.57 5.16
C VAL A 36 -5.08 14.06 4.54
N HIS A 37 -4.37 13.19 3.82
CA HIS A 37 -3.05 13.51 3.26
C HIS A 37 -2.78 12.74 1.96
N LYS A 38 -1.79 13.20 1.18
CA LYS A 38 -1.34 12.58 -0.07
C LYS A 38 0.18 12.52 -0.13
N ALA A 39 0.68 11.42 -0.70
CA ALA A 39 2.05 11.30 -1.14
C ALA A 39 2.09 10.68 -2.54
N TYR A 40 3.17 10.88 -3.27
CA TYR A 40 3.34 10.25 -4.58
C TYR A 40 4.81 9.94 -4.88
N ALA A 41 5.00 8.93 -5.72
CA ALA A 41 6.30 8.48 -6.19
C ALA A 41 6.25 8.24 -7.71
N LEU A 42 7.34 8.53 -8.40
CA LEU A 42 7.48 8.44 -9.84
C LEU A 42 8.70 7.58 -10.19
N ASP A 43 8.52 6.63 -11.10
CA ASP A 43 9.57 5.93 -11.83
C ASP A 43 9.68 6.59 -13.21
N ILE A 44 10.58 7.57 -13.30
CA ILE A 44 10.75 8.42 -14.49
C ILE A 44 11.46 7.64 -15.59
N THR A 45 12.34 6.70 -15.21
CA THR A 45 13.15 5.91 -16.13
C THR A 45 12.46 4.62 -16.60
N ALA A 46 11.32 4.27 -16.02
CA ALA A 46 10.55 3.05 -16.28
C ALA A 46 11.32 1.74 -16.02
N ASP A 47 12.27 1.78 -15.09
CA ASP A 47 13.13 0.64 -14.72
C ASP A 47 12.53 -0.22 -13.58
N GLY A 48 11.36 0.16 -13.08
CA GLY A 48 10.68 -0.46 -11.94
C GLY A 48 11.11 0.11 -10.59
N LYS A 49 11.84 1.24 -10.56
CA LYS A 49 12.30 1.89 -9.34
C LYS A 49 11.94 3.37 -9.34
N VAL A 50 11.58 3.84 -8.16
CA VAL A 50 11.27 5.24 -7.93
C VAL A 50 12.52 6.10 -8.06
N ASP A 51 12.41 7.12 -8.91
CA ASP A 51 13.40 8.18 -9.14
C ASP A 51 13.08 9.46 -8.37
N PHE A 52 11.79 9.71 -8.11
CA PHE A 52 11.31 10.90 -7.42
C PHE A 52 10.16 10.56 -6.49
N GLN A 53 10.13 11.14 -5.29
CA GLN A 53 9.07 10.94 -4.32
C GLN A 53 8.90 12.16 -3.43
N VAL A 54 7.66 12.39 -2.97
CA VAL A 54 7.33 13.54 -2.10
C VAL A 54 6.08 13.25 -1.25
N GLY A 55 6.05 13.83 -0.06
CA GLY A 55 4.96 13.72 0.91
C GLY A 55 5.43 13.19 2.27
N ASP A 56 4.88 13.75 3.35
CA ASP A 56 4.99 13.25 4.72
C ASP A 56 4.25 11.90 4.86
N VAL A 57 4.97 10.77 4.79
CA VAL A 57 4.35 9.44 4.85
C VAL A 57 4.36 8.86 6.24
N ASN A 58 5.24 9.33 7.12
CA ASN A 58 5.28 8.88 8.51
C ASN A 58 4.32 9.65 9.44
N ASN A 59 3.61 10.64 8.89
CA ASN A 59 2.61 11.46 9.56
C ASN A 59 3.18 12.16 10.81
N ASP A 60 4.44 12.58 10.77
CA ASP A 60 5.11 13.31 11.86
C ASP A 60 5.03 14.85 11.71
N GLY A 61 4.41 15.33 10.63
CA GLY A 61 4.21 16.73 10.31
C GLY A 61 5.41 17.38 9.61
N LYS A 62 6.45 16.61 9.23
CA LYS A 62 7.66 17.12 8.59
C LYS A 62 8.08 16.23 7.43
N GLU A 63 7.97 16.76 6.21
CA GLU A 63 8.55 16.10 5.05
C GLU A 63 10.09 16.14 5.09
N ASN A 64 10.74 14.97 5.19
CA ASN A 64 12.20 14.86 5.27
C ASN A 64 12.76 13.55 4.69
N THR A 65 14.07 13.34 4.80
CA THR A 65 14.76 12.16 4.27
C THR A 65 14.25 10.82 4.83
N LYS A 66 13.60 10.79 6.00
CA LYS A 66 12.95 9.57 6.50
C LYS A 66 11.74 9.23 5.65
N ASP A 67 10.90 10.21 5.33
CA ASP A 67 9.75 10.04 4.45
C ASP A 67 10.19 9.59 3.06
N GLU A 68 11.21 10.24 2.51
CA GLU A 68 11.79 9.85 1.22
C GLU A 68 12.18 8.37 1.19
N ARG A 69 12.89 7.87 2.22
CA ARG A 69 13.31 6.46 2.30
C ARG A 69 12.14 5.51 2.47
N LEU A 70 11.18 5.86 3.33
CA LEU A 70 10.00 5.06 3.59
C LEU A 70 9.12 4.96 2.34
N LEU A 71 8.82 6.11 1.73
CA LEU A 71 8.03 6.20 0.51
C LEU A 71 8.71 5.49 -0.66
N LYS A 72 10.02 5.67 -0.85
CA LYS A 72 10.76 4.97 -1.91
C LYS A 72 10.69 3.45 -1.72
N SER A 73 10.98 2.95 -0.52
CA SER A 73 10.93 1.50 -0.24
C SER A 73 9.52 0.92 -0.45
N PHE A 74 8.48 1.66 -0.03
CA PHE A 74 7.10 1.23 -0.20
C PHE A 74 6.70 1.22 -1.68
N ALA A 75 6.98 2.30 -2.41
CA ALA A 75 6.58 2.46 -3.80
C ALA A 75 7.39 1.53 -4.75
N ASP A 76 8.69 1.31 -4.51
CA ASP A 76 9.48 0.31 -5.23
C ASP A 76 8.85 -1.10 -5.08
N ALA A 77 8.40 -1.45 -3.88
CA ALA A 77 7.69 -2.71 -3.66
C ALA A 77 6.32 -2.73 -4.35
N PHE A 78 5.58 -1.62 -4.32
CA PHE A 78 4.27 -1.52 -4.94
C PHE A 78 4.34 -1.66 -6.47
N LEU A 79 5.32 -1.04 -7.12
CA LEU A 79 5.53 -1.15 -8.57
C LEU A 79 5.75 -2.61 -9.01
N ARG A 80 6.44 -3.39 -8.17
CA ARG A 80 6.71 -4.82 -8.41
C ARG A 80 5.49 -5.71 -8.27
N LEU A 81 4.36 -5.22 -7.74
CA LEU A 81 3.13 -6.00 -7.66
C LEU A 81 2.49 -6.24 -9.04
N ASN A 82 2.90 -5.48 -10.07
CA ASN A 82 2.24 -5.48 -11.37
C ASN A 82 0.73 -5.18 -11.29
N TRP A 83 0.31 -4.49 -10.22
CA TRP A 83 -1.06 -4.12 -9.93
C TRP A 83 -1.30 -2.65 -10.26
N PHE A 84 -1.58 -2.36 -11.53
CA PHE A 84 -1.65 -0.98 -12.02
C PHE A 84 -2.76 -0.75 -13.04
N ASN A 85 -2.98 0.54 -13.31
CA ASN A 85 -3.99 1.07 -14.22
C ASN A 85 -3.33 1.64 -15.49
N ARG A 86 -3.98 1.50 -16.64
CA ARG A 86 -3.56 2.20 -17.86
C ARG A 86 -3.96 3.67 -17.80
N GLY A 87 -3.04 4.57 -18.16
CA GLY A 87 -3.30 6.00 -18.14
C GLY A 87 -3.67 6.51 -16.75
N THR A 88 -4.74 7.30 -16.66
CA THR A 88 -5.17 7.95 -15.40
C THR A 88 -6.37 7.29 -14.75
N THR A 89 -6.68 6.03 -15.07
CA THR A 89 -7.80 5.31 -14.46
C THR A 89 -7.46 4.89 -13.01
N TRP A 90 -8.50 4.49 -12.28
CA TRP A 90 -8.47 4.23 -10.82
C TRP A 90 -9.15 2.92 -10.43
N GLU A 91 -9.35 2.04 -11.41
CA GLU A 91 -10.12 0.79 -11.25
C GLU A 91 -9.38 -0.18 -10.33
N ARG A 92 -8.04 -0.20 -10.38
CA ARG A 92 -7.20 -1.04 -9.52
C ARG A 92 -6.56 -0.23 -8.42
N TYR A 93 -6.73 -0.67 -7.18
CA TYR A 93 -6.06 -0.05 -6.04
C TYR A 93 -5.83 -1.07 -4.92
N LEU A 94 -4.91 -0.75 -4.02
CA LEU A 94 -4.72 -1.47 -2.76
C LEU A 94 -5.31 -0.62 -1.63
N LYS A 95 -6.14 -1.21 -0.79
CA LYS A 95 -6.50 -0.69 0.54
C LYS A 95 -5.64 -1.43 1.57
N ILE A 96 -4.79 -0.71 2.30
CA ILE A 96 -3.98 -1.26 3.40
C ILE A 96 -4.34 -0.59 4.72
N PHE A 97 -4.44 -1.38 5.77
CA PHE A 97 -4.81 -0.92 7.11
C PHE A 97 -4.37 -1.89 8.20
N THR A 98 -4.47 -1.46 9.46
CA THR A 98 -4.11 -2.27 10.63
C THR A 98 -5.31 -2.58 11.52
N GLU A 99 -5.23 -3.69 12.23
CA GLU A 99 -6.16 -4.08 13.29
C GLU A 99 -5.38 -4.28 14.60
N ASP A 100 -5.98 -3.87 15.72
CA ASP A 100 -5.46 -3.97 17.09
C ASP A 100 -6.45 -4.83 17.92
N PHE A 101 -6.23 -6.14 17.87
CA PHE A 101 -6.98 -7.16 18.60
C PHE A 101 -6.58 -7.24 20.08
N ALA A 102 -5.30 -7.00 20.41
CA ALA A 102 -4.76 -6.96 21.77
C ALA A 102 -5.22 -5.73 22.56
N ARG A 103 -5.64 -4.67 21.86
CA ARG A 103 -6.12 -3.38 22.38
C ARG A 103 -5.07 -2.62 23.19
N ASP A 104 -3.80 -2.74 22.81
CA ASP A 104 -2.69 -2.06 23.45
C ASP A 104 -2.13 -0.90 22.61
N GLY A 105 -2.75 -0.62 21.47
CA GLY A 105 -2.35 0.41 20.53
C GLY A 105 -1.23 -0.03 19.58
N SER A 106 -0.81 -1.30 19.61
CA SER A 106 0.12 -1.89 18.66
C SER A 106 -0.67 -2.53 17.49
N PRO A 107 -0.14 -2.53 16.25
CA PRO A 107 -0.78 -3.26 15.15
C PRO A 107 -0.53 -4.76 15.23
N ASP A 108 -1.55 -5.55 15.56
CA ASP A 108 -1.48 -7.02 15.54
C ASP A 108 -1.55 -7.59 14.13
N THR A 109 -2.19 -6.87 13.21
CA THR A 109 -2.37 -7.32 11.83
C THR A 109 -2.28 -6.15 10.87
N VAL A 110 -1.66 -6.37 9.71
CA VAL A 110 -1.74 -5.52 8.53
C VAL A 110 -2.52 -6.25 7.46
N ARG A 111 -3.64 -5.66 7.02
CA ARG A 111 -4.52 -6.18 5.97
C ARG A 111 -4.23 -5.49 4.65
N LEU A 112 -4.05 -6.26 3.58
CA LEU A 112 -3.87 -5.79 2.21
C LEU A 112 -5.03 -6.28 1.36
N HIS A 113 -5.95 -5.39 0.98
CA HIS A 113 -7.09 -5.71 0.13
C HIS A 113 -6.88 -5.13 -1.27
N PHE A 114 -6.72 -5.99 -2.27
CA PHE A 114 -6.58 -5.59 -3.66
C PHE A 114 -7.96 -5.48 -4.26
N HIS A 115 -8.30 -4.29 -4.76
CA HIS A 115 -9.61 -3.98 -5.28
C HIS A 115 -9.56 -3.69 -6.77
N GLU A 116 -10.52 -4.26 -7.51
CA GLU A 116 -10.79 -3.95 -8.92
C GLU A 116 -12.24 -3.46 -9.08
N GLY A 117 -12.41 -2.30 -9.70
CA GLY A 117 -13.70 -1.66 -9.94
C GLY A 117 -13.75 -0.18 -9.56
N VAL A 118 -14.91 0.43 -9.77
CA VAL A 118 -15.15 1.86 -9.48
C VAL A 118 -16.04 2.03 -8.25
N GLY A 119 -15.91 3.16 -7.56
CA GLY A 119 -16.77 3.53 -6.42
C GLY A 119 -16.10 3.35 -5.05
N LYS A 120 -16.93 3.30 -4.00
CA LYS A 120 -16.46 3.14 -2.61
C LYS A 120 -15.89 1.72 -2.43
N PRO A 121 -14.73 1.55 -1.75
CA PRO A 121 -14.22 0.24 -1.43
C PRO A 121 -15.27 -0.62 -0.72
N SER A 122 -15.52 -1.81 -1.27
CA SER A 122 -16.44 -2.79 -0.72
C SER A 122 -15.90 -4.20 -0.93
N ASP A 123 -16.39 -5.17 -0.16
CA ASP A 123 -15.95 -6.56 -0.27
C ASP A 123 -16.18 -7.15 -1.66
N GLN A 124 -17.20 -6.68 -2.39
CA GLN A 124 -17.50 -7.11 -3.75
C GLN A 124 -16.44 -6.71 -4.78
N SER A 125 -15.65 -5.68 -4.48
CA SER A 125 -14.56 -5.22 -5.35
C SER A 125 -13.23 -5.89 -5.04
N ILE A 126 -13.15 -6.73 -4.00
CA ILE A 126 -11.89 -7.41 -3.63
C ILE A 126 -11.58 -8.49 -4.67
N ALA A 127 -10.45 -8.31 -5.37
CA ALA A 127 -9.89 -9.31 -6.27
C ALA A 127 -9.11 -10.38 -5.49
N TYR A 128 -8.26 -9.96 -4.54
CA TYR A 128 -7.55 -10.86 -3.63
C TYR A 128 -7.07 -10.12 -2.37
N THR A 129 -6.61 -10.88 -1.37
CA THR A 129 -6.13 -10.36 -0.10
C THR A 129 -4.78 -10.94 0.28
N ALA A 130 -3.99 -10.15 0.99
CA ALA A 130 -2.85 -10.61 1.77
C ALA A 130 -2.94 -10.06 3.20
N SER A 131 -2.21 -10.68 4.12
CA SER A 131 -2.14 -10.21 5.51
C SER A 131 -0.79 -10.56 6.13
N ALA A 132 -0.34 -9.70 7.03
CA ALA A 132 0.81 -9.92 7.88
C ALA A 132 0.37 -9.79 9.34
N TYR A 133 0.85 -10.66 10.21
CA TYR A 133 0.41 -10.77 11.60
C TYR A 133 1.61 -10.73 12.54
N ASP A 134 1.43 -10.03 13.64
CA ASP A 134 2.25 -10.15 14.85
C ASP A 134 1.54 -11.14 15.78
N THR A 135 2.03 -12.38 15.83
CA THR A 135 1.33 -13.48 16.51
C THR A 135 1.65 -13.57 18.00
N ASN A 136 2.72 -12.89 18.43
CA ASN A 136 3.19 -12.87 19.81
C ASN A 136 3.14 -11.47 20.46
N ASN A 137 2.62 -10.47 19.74
CA ASN A 137 2.50 -9.07 20.12
C ASN A 137 3.84 -8.47 20.57
N ASP A 138 4.92 -8.74 19.82
CA ASP A 138 6.27 -8.22 20.08
C ASP A 138 6.64 -6.98 19.23
N GLY A 139 5.69 -6.50 18.43
CA GLY A 139 5.82 -5.39 17.50
C GLY A 139 6.42 -5.78 16.14
N LYS A 140 6.59 -7.07 15.86
CA LYS A 140 7.11 -7.58 14.58
C LYS A 140 6.10 -8.49 13.92
N LEU A 141 5.94 -8.31 12.61
CA LEU A 141 5.11 -9.17 11.79
C LEU A 141 5.88 -10.47 11.50
N ASP A 142 5.46 -11.58 12.09
CA ASP A 142 6.13 -12.89 12.01
C ASP A 142 5.39 -13.93 11.16
N TRP A 143 4.10 -13.74 10.88
CA TRP A 143 3.30 -14.63 10.04
C TRP A 143 2.71 -13.91 8.83
N LEU A 144 2.77 -14.54 7.66
CA LEU A 144 2.24 -13.99 6.40
C LEU A 144 1.20 -14.92 5.78
N VAL A 145 0.15 -14.32 5.24
CA VAL A 145 -0.79 -14.96 4.31
C VAL A 145 -0.69 -14.18 3.00
N ASN A 146 -0.23 -14.84 1.94
CA ASN A 146 -0.05 -14.24 0.62
C ASN A 146 -0.37 -15.25 -0.48
N TYR A 147 -0.63 -14.73 -1.67
CA TYR A 147 -0.79 -15.49 -2.91
C TYR A 147 0.27 -15.03 -3.91
N ASP A 148 0.02 -15.17 -5.20
CA ASP A 148 0.76 -14.50 -6.28
C ASP A 148 0.52 -12.97 -6.17
N MET A 149 1.47 -12.27 -5.58
CA MET A 149 1.37 -10.85 -5.27
C MET A 149 1.88 -9.98 -6.41
N ASN A 150 2.88 -10.47 -7.15
CA ASN A 150 3.47 -9.77 -8.30
C ASN A 150 2.75 -10.07 -9.62
N ASN A 151 1.70 -10.88 -9.59
CA ASN A 151 0.90 -11.28 -10.73
C ASN A 151 1.76 -11.90 -11.85
N ASP A 152 2.76 -12.71 -11.48
CA ASP A 152 3.65 -13.41 -12.42
C ASP A 152 3.24 -14.87 -12.71
N GLY A 153 2.20 -15.36 -12.02
CA GLY A 153 1.64 -16.69 -12.16
C GLY A 153 2.26 -17.73 -11.22
N ASN A 154 3.24 -17.36 -10.39
CA ASN A 154 3.86 -18.24 -9.40
C ASN A 154 3.63 -17.69 -7.99
N GLN A 155 3.49 -18.61 -7.02
CA GLN A 155 3.49 -18.25 -5.61
C GLN A 155 4.85 -18.64 -5.01
N ASP A 156 5.69 -17.66 -4.72
CA ASP A 156 7.07 -17.90 -4.29
C ASP A 156 7.60 -16.93 -3.21
N ALA A 157 8.92 -16.92 -3.02
CA ALA A 157 9.57 -16.07 -2.02
C ALA A 157 9.54 -14.57 -2.36
N VAL A 158 9.37 -14.21 -3.64
CA VAL A 158 9.20 -12.82 -4.07
C VAL A 158 7.90 -12.26 -3.51
N ASP A 159 6.83 -13.05 -3.56
CA ASP A 159 5.51 -12.65 -3.03
C ASP A 159 5.53 -12.41 -1.53
N GLN A 160 6.14 -13.34 -0.79
CA GLN A 160 6.33 -13.21 0.65
C GLN A 160 7.11 -11.93 1.00
N GLN A 161 8.20 -11.67 0.25
CA GLN A 161 9.00 -10.47 0.45
C GLN A 161 8.21 -9.19 0.17
N LEU A 162 7.35 -9.18 -0.84
CA LEU A 162 6.51 -8.02 -1.17
C LEU A 162 5.51 -7.72 -0.05
N VAL A 163 4.80 -8.72 0.47
CA VAL A 163 3.89 -8.54 1.61
C VAL A 163 4.65 -8.05 2.84
N MET A 164 5.80 -8.63 3.13
CA MET A 164 6.65 -8.22 4.25
C MET A 164 7.08 -6.75 4.14
N VAL A 165 7.62 -6.33 2.99
CA VAL A 165 8.10 -4.95 2.78
C VAL A 165 6.94 -3.95 2.86
N LEU A 166 5.82 -4.23 2.18
CA LEU A 166 4.66 -3.34 2.21
C LEU A 166 4.10 -3.19 3.63
N SER A 167 3.93 -4.31 4.35
CA SER A 167 3.33 -4.30 5.68
C SER A 167 4.23 -3.63 6.72
N THR A 168 5.51 -4.01 6.76
CA THR A 168 6.47 -3.43 7.72
C THR A 168 6.75 -1.94 7.46
N THR A 169 6.68 -1.52 6.20
CA THR A 169 6.83 -0.10 5.85
C THR A 169 5.56 0.69 6.18
N TYR A 170 4.38 0.12 5.95
CA TYR A 170 3.10 0.73 6.33
C TYR A 170 2.97 0.96 7.84
N VAL A 171 3.41 0.02 8.68
CA VAL A 171 3.43 0.24 10.14
C VAL A 171 4.26 1.47 10.52
N LYS A 172 5.36 1.73 9.80
CA LYS A 172 6.20 2.92 10.00
C LYS A 172 5.59 4.21 9.47
N PHE A 173 4.51 4.14 8.69
CA PHE A 173 3.75 5.32 8.30
C PHE A 173 2.95 5.91 9.47
N ASN A 174 2.81 5.19 10.59
CA ASN A 174 2.04 5.63 11.75
C ASN A 174 0.60 6.01 11.40
N TRP A 175 0.00 5.28 10.45
CA TRP A 175 -1.36 5.48 9.98
C TRP A 175 -2.29 4.36 10.45
N ARG A 176 -3.06 4.63 11.51
CA ARG A 176 -3.94 3.67 12.20
C ARG A 176 -5.15 4.37 12.80
#